data_AF-A0A8C9YF12-F1
#
_entry.id   AF-A0A8C9YF12-F1
#
_cell.length_a   1.000
_cell.length_b   1.000
_cell.length_c   1.000
_cell.angle_alpha   90.00
_cell.angle_beta   90.00
_cell.angle_gamma   90.00
#
_symmetry.space_group_name_H-M   'P 1'
#
loop_
_entity.id
_entity.type
_entity.pdbx_description
1 polymer ?
#
loop_
_entity_poly.entity_id
_entity_poly.type
_entity_poly.pdbx_seq_one_letter_code
_entity_poly.pdbx_strand_id
1 'polypeptide(L)'
;RPSSINYKGKKGPKSLFFPPSSFCQTLIHLLKGNIGTGLLGLPLAVKNAGLVLGPISLLCMGVVAINCMQVLVKCSHHLSIKMNRPSLTYGEVVQYGMENVSWLRRHSQWGKQTVNVFLIITQLGFCCVYFVFLSDNIKQVVEAANATTFNCHMNHTNQTQVLVPSFDSRLYMLCFLPALILLVFTPDLRYLAPLSLVANLLMSTSLILIYFYSLTNITYPINLPYVGRAKDYPLFFGTAIFAFEGIGVVLPLENKMQRPQSFIPVLYLGMGIVTFLYISLGTIGYMCFGEHIGGSITLNLPNCWMYQAVKLLYSFGIFITFALQFYVPAEILIPPVLARVSQRWEKAVDLLLRAVLVIFTCALAILIPELDLVISLVGSVSSSFLALIFPPILQILTFHTEGLSPLVTVRNIIISVIGFIGFLTGTYIAIAEIVARNGLKREEAFSSYMVQ
;
A
#
# COMPACT_ATOMS: atom_id res chain seq x y z
N ARG A 1 47.27 30.66 26.81
CA ARG A 1 46.42 30.86 25.60
C ARG A 1 46.85 29.86 24.54
N PRO A 2 45.99 28.91 24.17
CA PRO A 2 45.92 28.49 22.79
C PRO A 2 44.51 28.69 22.23
N SER A 3 44.51 29.08 20.97
CA SER A 3 43.44 29.50 20.07
C SER A 3 42.36 28.45 19.83
N SER A 4 41.10 28.85 20.04
CA SER A 4 39.90 28.12 19.66
C SER A 4 39.60 28.30 18.16
N ILE A 5 39.73 27.22 17.39
CA ILE A 5 39.26 27.14 16.01
C ILE A 5 37.75 26.87 16.06
N ASN A 6 36.97 27.87 15.69
CA ASN A 6 35.52 27.90 15.79
C ASN A 6 34.91 27.21 14.54
N TYR A 7 34.57 25.92 14.65
CA TYR A 7 33.76 25.23 13.63
C TYR A 7 32.33 25.78 13.70
N LYS A 8 32.00 26.74 12.83
CA LYS A 8 30.62 27.12 12.54
C LYS A 8 29.91 25.93 11.90
N GLY A 9 29.21 25.16 12.73
CA GLY A 9 28.30 24.11 12.29
C GLY A 9 27.24 24.68 11.37
N LYS A 10 27.21 24.18 10.12
CA LYS A 10 26.06 24.32 9.23
C LYS A 10 24.85 23.74 9.96
N LYS A 11 23.91 24.61 10.33
CA LYS A 11 22.57 24.19 10.78
C LYS A 11 21.93 23.43 9.62
N GLY A 12 21.88 22.10 9.72
CA GLY A 12 21.00 21.29 8.88
C GLY A 12 19.55 21.75 9.04
N PRO A 13 18.66 21.41 8.08
CA PRO A 13 17.26 21.77 8.18
C PRO A 13 16.69 21.27 9.52
N LYS A 14 15.97 22.15 10.22
CA LYS A 14 15.31 21.84 11.49
C LYS A 14 14.29 20.72 11.24
N SER A 15 14.69 19.47 11.42
CA SER A 15 13.77 18.35 11.48
C SER A 15 12.82 18.56 12.65
N LEU A 16 11.52 18.59 12.35
CA LEU A 16 10.39 18.73 13.27
C LEU A 16 10.60 18.01 14.60
N PHE A 17 10.65 18.77 15.69
CA PHE A 17 10.44 18.29 17.05
C PHE A 17 8.94 18.06 17.24
N PHE A 18 8.41 16.92 16.78
CA PHE A 18 7.17 16.39 17.35
C PHE A 18 7.52 15.82 18.73
N PRO A 19 6.66 15.98 19.75
CA PRO A 19 6.84 15.21 20.97
C PRO A 19 6.87 13.73 20.58
N PRO A 20 7.82 12.96 21.13
CA PRO A 20 7.94 11.54 20.80
C PRO A 20 6.60 10.82 21.02
N SER A 21 6.24 9.92 20.10
CA SER A 21 4.92 9.30 20.07
C SER A 21 4.72 8.32 21.22
N SER A 22 3.52 8.32 21.80
CA SER A 22 3.13 7.35 22.82
C SER A 22 2.86 5.97 22.20
N PHE A 23 2.74 4.94 23.03
CA PHE A 23 2.37 3.58 22.61
C PHE A 23 1.09 3.57 21.75
N CYS A 24 0.02 4.20 22.25
CA CYS A 24 -1.27 4.26 21.57
C CYS A 24 -1.22 5.07 20.27
N GLN A 25 -0.51 6.21 20.26
CA GLN A 25 -0.33 6.99 19.04
C GLN A 25 0.41 6.19 17.96
N THR A 26 1.47 5.49 18.35
CA THR A 26 2.25 4.66 17.41
C THR A 26 1.41 3.50 16.88
N LEU A 27 0.61 2.86 17.73
CA LEU A 27 -0.35 1.84 17.32
C LEU A 27 -1.33 2.38 16.27
N ILE A 28 -1.95 3.54 16.53
CA ILE A 28 -2.87 4.19 15.59
C ILE A 28 -2.18 4.50 14.26
N HIS A 29 -0.94 5.01 14.30
CA HIS A 29 -0.17 5.28 13.08
C HIS A 29 0.18 4.01 12.30
N LEU A 30 0.50 2.92 12.99
CA LEU A 30 0.77 1.62 12.37
C LEU A 30 -0.49 1.03 11.73
N LEU A 31 -1.63 1.07 12.42
CA LEU A 31 -2.93 0.65 11.89
C LEU A 31 -3.29 1.46 10.65
N LYS A 32 -3.19 2.79 10.74
CA LYS A 32 -3.43 3.69 9.61
C LYS A 32 -2.53 3.40 8.42
N GLY A 33 -1.25 3.09 8.65
CA GLY A 33 -0.30 2.77 7.58
C GLY A 33 -0.66 1.53 6.78
N ASN A 34 -1.43 0.61 7.37
CA ASN A 34 -1.86 -0.65 6.72
C ASN A 34 -3.34 -0.62 6.30
N ILE A 35 -4.19 0.19 6.91
CA ILE A 35 -5.62 0.28 6.55
C ILE A 35 -5.79 1.30 5.41
N GLY A 36 -5.85 0.79 4.17
CA GLY A 36 -6.06 1.58 2.96
C GLY A 36 -6.78 0.79 1.87
N THR A 37 -6.53 1.10 0.60
CA THR A 37 -7.18 0.42 -0.55
C THR A 37 -6.88 -1.08 -0.63
N GLY A 38 -5.73 -1.53 -0.11
CA GLY A 38 -5.36 -2.96 -0.10
C GLY A 38 -6.38 -3.82 0.65
N LEU A 39 -6.87 -3.32 1.79
CA LEU A 39 -7.95 -3.95 2.56
C LEU A 39 -9.22 -4.15 1.73
N LEU A 40 -9.61 -3.13 0.96
CA LEU A 40 -10.86 -3.15 0.20
C LEU A 40 -10.83 -4.15 -0.97
N GLY A 41 -9.64 -4.53 -1.45
CA GLY A 41 -9.44 -5.55 -2.49
C GLY A 41 -9.34 -6.98 -1.95
N LEU A 42 -9.23 -7.18 -0.63
CA LEU A 42 -9.09 -8.52 -0.05
C LEU A 42 -10.27 -9.46 -0.30
N PRO A 43 -11.53 -9.02 -0.37
CA PRO A 43 -12.64 -9.92 -0.71
C PRO A 43 -12.48 -10.58 -2.09
N LEU A 44 -12.03 -9.83 -3.09
CA LEU A 44 -11.69 -10.38 -4.40
C LEU A 44 -10.47 -11.30 -4.33
N ALA A 45 -9.48 -10.96 -3.50
CA ALA A 45 -8.35 -11.84 -3.27
C ALA A 45 -8.83 -13.20 -2.68
N VAL A 46 -9.71 -13.19 -1.68
CA VAL A 46 -10.27 -14.41 -1.09
C VAL A 46 -11.11 -15.18 -2.12
N LYS A 47 -11.84 -14.51 -3.03
CA LYS A 47 -12.47 -15.17 -4.18
C LYS A 47 -11.46 -15.94 -5.04
N ASN A 48 -10.30 -15.35 -5.33
CA ASN A 48 -9.26 -15.98 -6.15
C ASN A 48 -8.61 -17.19 -5.46
N ALA A 49 -8.50 -17.17 -4.12
CA ALA A 49 -7.92 -18.28 -3.35
C ALA A 49 -8.94 -19.33 -2.88
N GLY A 50 -10.21 -18.97 -2.70
CA GLY A 50 -11.28 -19.79 -2.13
C GLY A 50 -11.59 -19.48 -0.66
N LEU A 51 -12.79 -19.88 -0.22
CA LEU A 51 -13.36 -19.52 1.08
C LEU A 51 -12.58 -20.05 2.29
N VAL A 52 -11.84 -21.16 2.14
CA VAL A 52 -11.03 -21.77 3.21
C VAL A 52 -9.55 -21.46 3.02
N LEU A 53 -9.04 -21.66 1.79
CA LEU A 53 -7.62 -21.44 1.51
C LEU A 53 -7.23 -19.95 1.64
N GLY A 54 -8.12 -19.03 1.27
CA GLY A 54 -7.88 -17.58 1.37
C GLY A 54 -7.59 -17.13 2.81
N PRO A 55 -8.51 -17.33 3.77
CA PRO A 55 -8.30 -16.95 5.18
C PRO A 55 -7.07 -17.59 5.82
N ILE A 56 -6.82 -18.88 5.56
CA ILE A 56 -5.63 -19.59 6.06
C ILE A 56 -4.36 -18.94 5.48
N SER A 57 -4.35 -18.66 4.18
CA SER A 57 -3.20 -18.05 3.53
C SER A 57 -2.96 -16.60 4.00
N LEU A 58 -4.03 -15.82 4.24
CA LEU A 58 -3.93 -14.48 4.84
C LEU A 58 -3.34 -14.53 6.25
N LEU A 59 -3.73 -15.51 7.07
CA LEU A 59 -3.15 -15.71 8.39
C LEU A 59 -1.65 -16.05 8.29
N CYS A 60 -1.28 -16.98 7.41
CA CYS A 60 0.12 -17.35 7.18
C CYS A 60 0.95 -16.14 6.71
N MET A 61 0.46 -15.38 5.72
CA MET A 61 1.14 -14.17 5.23
C MET A 61 1.25 -13.09 6.30
N GLY A 62 0.22 -12.89 7.13
CA GLY A 62 0.27 -11.98 8.27
C GLY A 62 1.37 -12.36 9.27
N VAL A 63 1.47 -13.65 9.64
CA VAL A 63 2.53 -14.15 10.53
C VAL A 63 3.92 -13.93 9.92
N VAL A 64 4.08 -14.23 8.63
CA VAL A 64 5.35 -14.04 7.92
C VAL A 64 5.72 -12.55 7.84
N ALA A 65 4.77 -11.67 7.53
CA ALA A 65 4.96 -10.22 7.46
C ALA A 65 5.39 -9.66 8.83
N ILE A 66 4.72 -10.06 9.91
CA ILE A 66 5.08 -9.66 11.28
C ILE A 66 6.50 -10.10 11.62
N ASN A 67 6.85 -11.35 11.31
CA ASN A 67 8.21 -11.86 11.54
C ASN A 67 9.25 -11.05 10.75
N CYS A 68 8.98 -10.71 9.48
CA CYS A 68 9.90 -9.92 8.66
C CYS A 68 10.06 -8.48 9.18
N MET A 69 8.97 -7.83 9.59
CA MET A 69 9.02 -6.51 10.23
C MET A 69 9.81 -6.55 11.56
N GLN A 70 9.60 -7.58 12.38
CA GLN A 70 10.36 -7.77 13.62
C GLN A 70 11.85 -7.97 13.33
N VAL A 71 12.18 -8.78 12.32
CA VAL A 71 13.56 -9.02 11.88
C VAL A 71 14.23 -7.71 11.45
N LEU A 72 13.53 -6.88 10.67
CA LEU A 72 14.04 -5.58 10.24
C LEU A 72 14.36 -4.67 11.43
N VAL A 73 13.44 -4.57 12.40
CA VAL A 73 13.63 -3.80 13.64
C VAL A 73 14.83 -4.30 14.44
N LYS A 74 14.96 -5.63 14.62
CA LYS A 74 16.09 -6.23 15.34
C LYS A 74 17.43 -5.93 14.67
N CYS A 75 17.49 -6.05 13.34
CA CYS A 75 18.69 -5.73 12.58
C CYS A 75 19.03 -4.24 12.68
N SER A 76 18.02 -3.37 12.62
CA SER A 76 18.17 -1.93 12.81
C SER A 76 18.78 -1.62 14.17
N HIS A 77 18.21 -2.11 15.28
CA HIS A 77 18.75 -1.91 16.63
C HIS A 77 20.19 -2.40 16.76
N HIS A 78 20.48 -3.60 16.27
CA HIS A 78 21.82 -4.16 16.34
C HIS A 78 22.85 -3.29 15.62
N LEU A 79 22.56 -2.90 14.38
CA LEU A 79 23.45 -2.07 13.56
C LEU A 79 23.52 -0.62 14.07
N SER A 80 22.44 -0.10 14.64
CA SER A 80 22.39 1.26 15.22
C SER A 80 23.38 1.39 16.39
N ILE A 81 23.42 0.36 17.27
CA ILE A 81 24.37 0.27 18.39
C ILE A 81 25.80 0.12 17.85
N LYS A 82 26.03 -0.80 16.91
CA LYS A 82 27.34 -1.07 16.33
C LYS A 82 27.95 0.16 15.63
N MET A 83 27.13 0.95 14.93
CA MET A 83 27.55 2.12 14.17
C MET A 83 27.48 3.43 14.95
N ASN A 84 27.09 3.39 16.23
CA ASN A 84 26.89 4.55 17.11
C ASN A 84 26.02 5.65 16.48
N ARG A 85 24.90 5.23 15.88
CA ARG A 85 23.90 6.11 15.26
C ARG A 85 22.58 6.00 16.04
N PRO A 86 21.81 7.08 16.21
CA PRO A 86 20.57 7.04 16.99
C PRO A 86 19.40 6.38 16.23
N SER A 87 19.42 6.43 14.90
CA SER A 87 18.38 5.85 14.04
C SER A 87 18.92 5.52 12.66
N LEU A 88 18.30 4.54 12.01
CA LEU A 88 18.65 4.09 10.67
C LEU A 88 17.39 4.04 9.79
N THR A 89 17.54 4.39 8.52
CA THR A 89 16.52 4.16 7.48
C THR A 89 16.65 2.74 6.92
N TYR A 90 15.59 2.20 6.30
CA TYR A 90 15.62 0.84 5.76
C TYR A 90 16.80 0.61 4.79
N GLY A 91 17.02 1.53 3.86
CA GLY A 91 18.16 1.44 2.95
C GLY A 91 19.53 1.47 3.66
N GLU A 92 19.66 2.21 4.76
CA GLU A 92 20.89 2.22 5.57
C GLU A 92 21.09 0.94 6.37
N VAL A 93 20.02 0.34 6.91
CA VAL A 93 20.11 -0.95 7.59
C VAL A 93 20.65 -2.01 6.63
N VAL A 94 20.19 -2.03 5.38
CA VAL A 94 20.74 -2.95 4.35
C VAL A 94 22.17 -2.62 3.97
N GLN A 95 22.52 -1.33 3.84
CA GLN A 95 23.90 -0.92 3.58
C GLN A 95 24.85 -1.46 4.65
N TYR A 96 24.56 -1.20 5.92
CA TYR A 96 25.42 -1.58 7.03
C TYR A 96 25.40 -3.10 7.27
N GLY A 97 24.27 -3.77 7.00
CA GLY A 97 24.19 -5.23 6.99
C GLY A 97 25.14 -5.85 5.96
N MET A 98 25.23 -5.28 4.75
CA MET A 98 26.16 -5.74 3.71
C MET A 98 27.62 -5.43 4.05
N GLU A 99 27.91 -4.35 4.77
CA GLU A 99 29.28 -4.00 5.19
C GLU A 99 29.89 -5.00 6.18
N ASN A 100 29.06 -5.79 6.88
CA ASN A 100 29.52 -6.87 7.75
C ASN A 100 30.16 -8.03 6.99
N VAL A 101 29.87 -8.20 5.70
CA VAL A 101 30.42 -9.28 4.87
C VAL A 101 31.52 -8.73 3.96
N SER A 102 32.73 -9.29 4.08
CA SER A 102 33.95 -8.78 3.43
C SER A 102 33.82 -8.58 1.91
N TRP A 103 33.18 -9.51 1.20
CA TRP A 103 32.98 -9.42 -0.26
C TRP A 103 31.85 -8.44 -0.66
N LEU A 104 30.81 -8.29 0.17
CA LEU A 104 29.69 -7.37 -0.09
C LEU A 104 29.99 -5.93 0.32
N ARG A 105 31.00 -5.71 1.18
CA ARG A 105 31.38 -4.39 1.70
C ARG A 105 31.65 -3.36 0.61
N ARG A 106 32.28 -3.76 -0.50
CA ARG A 106 32.56 -2.85 -1.64
C ARG A 106 31.29 -2.43 -2.38
N HIS A 107 30.23 -3.22 -2.30
CA HIS A 107 28.96 -3.03 -3.00
C HIS A 107 27.81 -2.62 -2.06
N SER A 108 28.09 -2.25 -0.80
CA SER A 108 27.04 -1.95 0.20
C SER A 108 26.10 -0.82 -0.22
N GLN A 109 26.63 0.19 -0.93
CA GLN A 109 25.83 1.30 -1.49
C GLN A 109 24.78 0.82 -2.49
N TRP A 110 25.05 -0.26 -3.22
CA TRP A 110 24.10 -0.84 -4.15
C TRP A 110 22.88 -1.40 -3.41
N GLY A 111 23.08 -2.04 -2.25
CA GLY A 111 21.98 -2.51 -1.41
C GLY A 111 21.05 -1.37 -0.94
N LYS A 112 21.64 -0.25 -0.48
CA LYS A 112 20.87 0.95 -0.12
C LYS A 112 20.04 1.47 -1.28
N GLN A 113 20.67 1.59 -2.46
CA GLN A 113 20.01 2.09 -3.66
C GLN A 113 18.88 1.16 -4.10
N THR A 114 19.10 -0.16 -4.08
CA THR A 114 18.10 -1.16 -4.42
C THR A 114 16.87 -1.05 -3.51
N VAL A 115 17.03 -1.04 -2.18
CA VAL A 115 15.90 -0.88 -1.25
C VAL A 115 15.16 0.43 -1.48
N ASN A 116 15.88 1.53 -1.68
CA ASN A 116 15.27 2.83 -1.95
C ASN A 116 14.49 2.85 -3.27
N VAL A 117 14.99 2.21 -4.33
CA VAL A 117 14.29 2.06 -5.61
C VAL A 117 13.00 1.26 -5.43
N PHE A 118 13.06 0.11 -4.73
CA PHE A 118 11.87 -0.67 -4.44
C PHE A 118 10.86 0.09 -3.58
N LEU A 119 11.31 0.84 -2.57
CA LEU A 119 10.44 1.74 -1.78
C LEU A 119 9.77 2.77 -2.69
N ILE A 120 10.51 3.43 -3.58
CA ILE A 120 9.92 4.38 -4.53
C ILE A 120 8.88 3.71 -5.42
N ILE A 121 9.20 2.55 -6.00
CA ILE A 121 8.29 1.81 -6.90
C ILE A 121 7.00 1.44 -6.16
N THR A 122 7.09 0.89 -4.95
CA THR A 122 5.91 0.53 -4.14
C THR A 122 5.05 1.75 -3.84
N GLN A 123 5.65 2.86 -3.42
CA GLN A 123 4.93 4.06 -3.01
C GLN A 123 4.24 4.75 -4.19
N LEU A 124 4.93 4.86 -5.33
CA LEU A 124 4.33 5.35 -6.58
C LEU A 124 3.25 4.39 -7.07
N GLY A 125 3.44 3.07 -6.90
CA GLY A 125 2.42 2.06 -7.18
C GLY A 125 1.13 2.27 -6.37
N PHE A 126 1.25 2.58 -5.08
CA PHE A 126 0.09 2.89 -4.23
C PHE A 126 -0.63 4.16 -4.72
N CYS A 127 0.12 5.19 -5.12
CA CYS A 127 -0.44 6.39 -5.75
C CYS A 127 -1.22 6.04 -7.03
N CYS A 128 -0.72 5.10 -7.86
CA CYS A 128 -1.46 4.63 -9.04
C CYS A 128 -2.79 3.96 -8.65
N VAL A 129 -2.76 3.06 -7.66
CA VAL A 129 -3.98 2.40 -7.12
C VAL A 129 -4.98 3.43 -6.62
N TYR A 130 -4.53 4.52 -5.98
CA TYR A 130 -5.41 5.57 -5.49
C TYR A 130 -6.08 6.36 -6.63
N PHE A 131 -5.39 6.62 -7.75
CA PHE A 131 -6.03 7.20 -8.93
C PHE A 131 -7.18 6.33 -9.44
N VAL A 132 -6.92 5.02 -9.62
CA VAL A 132 -7.93 4.06 -10.10
C VAL A 132 -9.10 3.94 -9.12
N PHE A 133 -8.80 3.83 -7.82
CA PHE A 133 -9.83 3.76 -6.79
C PHE A 133 -10.72 5.01 -6.76
N LEU A 134 -10.11 6.20 -6.80
CA LEU A 134 -10.85 7.47 -6.82
C LEU A 134 -11.72 7.57 -8.07
N SER A 135 -11.18 7.26 -9.25
CA SER A 135 -11.95 7.33 -10.49
C SER A 135 -13.14 6.39 -10.48
N ASP A 136 -12.96 5.13 -10.07
CA ASP A 136 -14.03 4.12 -10.17
C ASP A 136 -15.16 4.38 -9.17
N ASN A 137 -14.81 4.76 -7.93
CA ASN A 137 -15.84 5.07 -6.93
C ASN A 137 -16.63 6.33 -7.31
N ILE A 138 -15.96 7.36 -7.83
CA ILE A 138 -16.62 8.61 -8.21
C ILE A 138 -17.43 8.45 -9.49
N LYS A 139 -16.93 7.68 -10.46
CA LYS A 139 -17.68 7.29 -11.65
C LYS A 139 -18.99 6.59 -11.25
N GLN A 140 -18.94 5.59 -10.37
CA GLN A 140 -20.15 4.92 -9.90
C GLN A 140 -21.12 5.84 -9.15
N VAL A 141 -20.63 6.80 -8.36
CA VAL A 141 -21.48 7.79 -7.70
C VAL A 141 -22.20 8.67 -8.73
N VAL A 142 -21.50 9.10 -9.78
CA VAL A 142 -22.07 9.93 -10.84
C VAL A 142 -23.08 9.15 -11.70
N GLU A 143 -22.75 7.92 -12.11
CA GLU A 143 -23.66 7.06 -12.88
C GLU A 143 -24.94 6.72 -12.13
N ALA A 144 -24.83 6.54 -10.82
CA ALA A 144 -25.95 6.20 -9.96
C ALA A 144 -26.78 7.41 -9.53
N ALA A 145 -26.33 8.66 -9.72
CA ALA A 145 -26.94 9.85 -9.12
C ALA A 145 -28.43 10.02 -9.45
N ASN A 146 -28.86 9.68 -10.66
CA ASN A 146 -30.27 9.76 -11.06
C ASN A 146 -31.09 8.53 -10.62
N ALA A 147 -30.42 7.42 -10.31
CA ALA A 147 -31.03 6.16 -9.86
C ALA A 147 -30.97 5.98 -8.32
N THR A 148 -30.36 6.92 -7.58
CA THR A 148 -30.19 6.79 -6.13
C THR A 148 -31.51 6.89 -5.38
N THR A 149 -31.82 5.89 -4.58
CA THR A 149 -33.00 5.86 -3.71
C THR A 149 -32.64 6.04 -2.24
N PHE A 150 -33.62 6.44 -1.42
CA PHE A 150 -33.48 6.44 0.04
C PHE A 150 -33.59 5.02 0.64
N ASN A 151 -34.26 4.11 -0.06
CA ASN A 151 -34.35 2.70 0.37
C ASN A 151 -33.05 1.98 0.04
N CYS A 152 -32.40 1.45 1.08
CA CYS A 152 -31.20 0.62 0.97
C CYS A 152 -31.51 -0.89 0.99
N HIS A 153 -32.79 -1.28 0.99
CA HIS A 153 -33.23 -2.67 0.86
C HIS A 153 -33.30 -3.03 -0.62
N MET A 154 -32.42 -3.93 -1.07
CA MET A 154 -32.44 -4.44 -2.44
C MET A 154 -33.54 -5.49 -2.60
N ASN A 155 -34.64 -5.12 -3.25
CA ASN A 155 -35.52 -6.11 -3.87
C ASN A 155 -34.98 -6.37 -5.28
N HIS A 156 -34.39 -7.54 -5.47
CA HIS A 156 -33.65 -7.94 -6.67
C HIS A 156 -34.50 -8.03 -7.96
N THR A 157 -35.78 -7.68 -7.92
CA THR A 157 -36.77 -8.05 -8.94
C THR A 157 -37.28 -6.91 -9.82
N ASN A 158 -37.19 -5.62 -9.45
CA ASN A 158 -37.86 -4.57 -10.24
C ASN A 158 -37.18 -3.19 -10.15
N GLN A 159 -35.98 -3.02 -10.71
CA GLN A 159 -35.53 -1.69 -11.10
C GLN A 159 -34.84 -1.72 -12.46
N THR A 160 -35.50 -1.16 -13.46
CA THR A 160 -34.88 -0.65 -14.69
C THR A 160 -34.00 0.54 -14.31
N GLN A 161 -32.82 0.28 -13.73
CA GLN A 161 -31.85 1.33 -13.45
C GLN A 161 -31.27 1.80 -14.79
N VAL A 162 -31.75 2.94 -15.27
CA VAL A 162 -31.08 3.64 -16.36
C VAL A 162 -29.87 4.32 -15.75
N LEU A 163 -28.74 3.60 -15.68
CA LEU A 163 -27.45 4.22 -15.40
C LEU A 163 -27.18 5.19 -16.55
N VAL A 164 -26.95 6.46 -16.23
CA VAL A 164 -26.59 7.45 -17.25
C VAL A 164 -25.22 7.03 -17.80
N PRO A 165 -25.04 6.91 -19.13
CA PRO A 165 -23.74 6.61 -19.68
C PRO A 165 -22.76 7.70 -19.25
N SER A 166 -21.79 7.33 -18.39
CA SER A 166 -20.74 8.23 -17.97
C SER A 166 -19.48 8.02 -18.79
N PHE A 167 -18.55 8.97 -18.64
CA PHE A 167 -17.25 8.93 -19.27
C PHE A 167 -16.39 7.74 -18.80
N ASP A 168 -15.43 7.33 -19.62
CA ASP A 168 -14.46 6.31 -19.25
C ASP A 168 -13.73 6.68 -17.95
N SER A 169 -13.37 5.69 -17.11
CA SER A 169 -12.74 5.93 -15.80
C SER A 169 -11.44 6.73 -15.93
N ARG A 170 -10.76 6.60 -17.08
CA ARG A 170 -9.56 7.38 -17.46
C ARG A 170 -9.77 8.89 -17.44
N LEU A 171 -10.95 9.37 -17.84
CA LEU A 171 -11.27 10.80 -17.82
C LEU A 171 -11.42 11.32 -16.39
N TYR A 172 -12.03 10.52 -15.50
CA TYR A 172 -12.09 10.84 -14.08
C TYR A 172 -10.70 10.92 -13.44
N MET A 173 -9.77 10.02 -13.81
CA MET A 173 -8.37 10.11 -13.35
C MET A 173 -7.71 11.43 -13.75
N LEU A 174 -7.91 11.88 -15.00
CA LEU A 174 -7.43 13.17 -15.48
C LEU A 174 -8.08 14.35 -14.76
N CYS A 175 -9.36 14.26 -14.39
CA CYS A 175 -10.04 15.29 -13.59
C CYS A 175 -9.46 15.41 -12.18
N PHE A 176 -9.01 14.30 -11.56
CA PHE A 176 -8.37 14.34 -10.23
C PHE A 176 -6.92 14.81 -10.27
N LEU A 177 -6.24 14.73 -11.42
CA LEU A 177 -4.82 15.06 -11.56
C LEU A 177 -4.46 16.48 -11.07
N PRO A 178 -5.15 17.58 -11.47
CA PRO A 178 -4.83 18.92 -10.97
C PRO A 178 -4.98 19.04 -9.46
N ALA A 179 -6.01 18.42 -8.88
CA ALA A 179 -6.27 18.45 -7.44
C ALA A 179 -5.19 17.72 -6.65
N LEU A 180 -4.72 16.57 -7.14
CA LEU A 180 -3.64 15.81 -6.51
C LEU A 180 -2.27 16.48 -6.65
N ILE A 181 -1.99 17.14 -7.77
CA ILE A 181 -0.79 17.97 -7.94
C ILE A 181 -0.79 19.11 -6.90
N LEU A 182 -1.91 19.83 -6.78
CA LEU A 182 -2.05 20.90 -5.79
C LEU A 182 -1.87 20.38 -4.36
N LEU A 183 -2.43 19.20 -4.06
CA LEU A 183 -2.30 18.58 -2.74
C LEU A 183 -0.84 18.29 -2.39
N VAL A 184 -0.08 17.70 -3.32
CA VAL A 184 1.33 17.32 -3.14
C VAL A 184 2.27 18.53 -3.07
N PHE A 185 1.88 19.68 -3.61
CA PHE A 185 2.63 20.93 -3.46
C PHE A 185 2.68 21.43 -2.02
N THR A 186 1.86 20.89 -1.11
CA THR A 186 1.95 21.16 0.32
C THR A 186 3.19 20.45 0.89
N PRO A 187 4.30 21.16 1.17
CA PRO A 187 5.56 20.50 1.55
C PRO A 187 5.52 20.04 3.01
N ASP A 188 4.76 20.76 3.83
CA ASP A 188 4.67 20.54 5.26
C ASP A 188 3.50 19.62 5.61
N LEU A 189 3.82 18.37 5.97
CA LEU A 189 2.87 17.39 6.51
C LEU A 189 2.07 17.90 7.73
N ARG A 190 2.56 18.96 8.39
CA ARG A 190 1.86 19.62 9.51
C ARG A 190 0.47 20.11 9.13
N TYR A 191 0.32 20.69 7.93
CA TYR A 191 -0.99 21.18 7.46
C TYR A 191 -1.92 20.03 7.08
N LEU A 192 -1.35 18.90 6.65
CA LEU A 192 -2.10 17.68 6.31
C LEU A 192 -2.49 16.86 7.55
N ALA A 193 -1.84 17.05 8.70
CA ALA A 193 -2.10 16.26 9.91
C ALA A 193 -3.56 16.32 10.42
N PRO A 194 -4.17 17.50 10.66
CA PRO A 194 -5.56 17.57 11.13
C PRO A 194 -6.54 17.06 10.06
N LEU A 195 -6.30 17.38 8.80
CA LEU A 195 -7.10 16.92 7.67
C LEU A 195 -7.06 15.39 7.55
N SER A 196 -5.87 14.82 7.74
CA SER A 196 -5.69 13.38 7.73
C SER A 196 -6.39 12.70 8.91
N LEU A 197 -6.42 13.32 10.09
CA LEU A 197 -7.18 12.78 11.23
C LEU A 197 -8.66 12.67 10.89
N VAL A 198 -9.26 13.72 10.32
CA VAL A 198 -10.66 13.70 9.85
C VAL A 198 -10.85 12.63 8.78
N ALA A 199 -9.97 12.57 7.78
CA ALA A 199 -10.01 11.54 6.74
C ALA A 199 -10.01 10.10 7.30
N ASN A 200 -9.19 9.80 8.31
CA ASN A 200 -9.14 8.47 8.91
C ASN A 200 -10.43 8.15 9.69
N LEU A 201 -11.02 9.13 10.39
CA LEU A 201 -12.30 8.94 11.07
C LEU A 201 -13.42 8.65 10.06
N LEU A 202 -13.45 9.37 8.94
CA LEU A 202 -14.41 9.14 7.86
C LEU A 202 -14.23 7.75 7.24
N MET A 203 -12.98 7.36 6.92
CA MET A 203 -12.68 6.01 6.40
C MET A 203 -13.07 4.90 7.39
N SER A 204 -12.82 5.11 8.69
CA SER A 204 -13.22 4.16 9.73
C SER A 204 -14.74 4.00 9.80
N THR A 205 -15.48 5.11 9.78
CA THR A 205 -16.96 5.08 9.75
C THR A 205 -17.47 4.38 8.49
N SER A 206 -16.90 4.69 7.33
CA SER A 206 -17.22 4.02 6.07
C SER A 206 -16.96 2.51 6.14
N LEU A 207 -15.83 2.08 6.73
CA LEU A 207 -15.50 0.68 6.90
C LEU A 207 -16.50 -0.04 7.81
N ILE A 208 -16.94 0.59 8.91
CA ILE A 208 -17.98 0.04 9.79
C ILE A 208 -19.30 -0.18 9.04
N LEU A 209 -19.71 0.77 8.20
CA LEU A 209 -20.93 0.65 7.39
C LEU A 209 -20.80 -0.46 6.31
N ILE A 210 -19.62 -0.63 5.72
CA ILE A 210 -19.34 -1.74 4.80
C ILE A 210 -19.48 -3.09 5.53
N TYR A 211 -18.93 -3.20 6.74
CA TYR A 211 -19.09 -4.39 7.58
C TYR A 211 -20.55 -4.68 7.89
N PHE A 212 -21.30 -3.66 8.32
CA PHE A 212 -22.72 -3.78 8.63
C PHE A 212 -23.52 -4.29 7.43
N TYR A 213 -23.29 -3.73 6.24
CA TYR A 213 -23.91 -4.21 5.02
C TYR A 213 -23.56 -5.66 4.71
N SER A 214 -22.27 -5.99 4.78
CA SER A 214 -21.76 -7.29 4.35
C SER A 214 -22.22 -8.41 5.28
N LEU A 215 -22.38 -8.13 6.58
CA LEU A 215 -22.89 -9.09 7.56
C LEU A 215 -24.41 -9.32 7.45
N THR A 216 -25.17 -8.31 7.03
CA THR A 216 -26.64 -8.38 6.96
C THR A 216 -27.16 -8.96 5.65
N ASN A 217 -26.35 -8.96 4.58
CA ASN A 217 -26.75 -9.41 3.24
C ASN A 217 -26.05 -10.70 2.79
N ILE A 218 -25.58 -11.52 3.73
CA ILE A 218 -25.07 -12.86 3.41
C ILE A 218 -26.25 -13.73 2.98
N THR A 219 -26.18 -14.27 1.77
CA THR A 219 -27.19 -15.19 1.24
C THR A 219 -26.90 -16.62 1.69
N TYR A 220 -27.93 -17.31 2.20
CA TYR A 220 -27.85 -18.71 2.61
C TYR A 220 -28.68 -19.58 1.66
N PRO A 221 -28.22 -20.80 1.30
CA PRO A 221 -26.96 -21.44 1.71
C PRO A 221 -25.71 -20.86 1.02
N ILE A 222 -24.57 -20.92 1.72
CA ILE A 222 -23.28 -20.43 1.20
C ILE A 222 -22.69 -21.49 0.24
N ASN A 223 -23.00 -21.35 -1.05
CA ASN A 223 -22.49 -22.23 -2.11
C ASN A 223 -21.29 -21.60 -2.83
N LEU A 224 -20.17 -21.46 -2.12
CA LEU A 224 -18.93 -20.88 -2.65
C LEU A 224 -17.78 -21.91 -2.62
N PRO A 225 -16.85 -21.88 -3.59
CA PRO A 225 -15.72 -22.79 -3.62
C PRO A 225 -14.81 -22.61 -2.40
N TYR A 226 -14.59 -23.71 -1.66
CA TYR A 226 -13.68 -23.74 -0.51
C TYR A 226 -12.22 -23.48 -0.92
N VAL A 227 -11.84 -23.94 -2.11
CA VAL A 227 -10.51 -23.75 -2.72
C VAL A 227 -10.71 -23.20 -4.14
N GLY A 228 -10.06 -22.08 -4.43
CA GLY A 228 -10.06 -21.41 -5.72
C GLY A 228 -9.14 -22.10 -6.73
N ARG A 229 -9.10 -21.57 -7.95
CA ARG A 229 -8.26 -22.14 -9.01
C ARG A 229 -6.80 -21.80 -8.75
N ALA A 230 -5.91 -22.78 -8.90
CA ALA A 230 -4.47 -22.59 -8.69
C ALA A 230 -3.87 -21.45 -9.54
N LYS A 231 -4.42 -21.21 -10.75
CA LYS A 231 -4.00 -20.13 -11.64
C LYS A 231 -4.29 -18.72 -11.10
N ASP A 232 -5.30 -18.57 -10.24
CA ASP A 232 -5.71 -17.26 -9.70
C ASP A 232 -5.01 -16.97 -8.35
N TYR A 233 -4.41 -17.98 -7.72
CA TYR A 233 -3.73 -17.85 -6.43
C TYR A 233 -2.59 -16.82 -6.44
N PRO A 234 -1.78 -16.69 -7.51
CA PRO A 234 -0.75 -15.64 -7.57
C PRO A 234 -1.33 -14.22 -7.58
N LEU A 235 -2.56 -14.02 -8.09
CA LEU A 235 -3.23 -12.72 -7.96
C LEU A 235 -3.60 -12.44 -6.51
N PHE A 236 -4.12 -13.45 -5.80
CA PHE A 236 -4.37 -13.38 -4.36
C PHE A 236 -3.09 -13.07 -3.58
N PHE A 237 -1.99 -13.75 -3.88
CA PHE A 237 -0.68 -13.50 -3.25
C PHE A 237 -0.26 -12.05 -3.43
N GLY A 238 -0.31 -11.52 -4.67
CA GLY A 238 0.02 -10.12 -4.95
C GLY A 238 -0.83 -9.16 -4.12
N THR A 239 -2.15 -9.32 -4.13
CA THR A 239 -3.07 -8.46 -3.37
C THR A 239 -2.88 -8.55 -1.86
N ALA A 240 -2.62 -9.75 -1.34
CA ALA A 240 -2.39 -9.94 0.09
C ALA A 240 -1.06 -9.34 0.55
N ILE A 241 0.03 -9.52 -0.21
CA ILE A 241 1.32 -8.90 0.11
C ILE A 241 1.25 -7.38 -0.03
N PHE A 242 0.52 -6.86 -1.02
CA PHE A 242 0.21 -5.43 -1.10
C PHE A 242 -0.50 -4.94 0.16
N ALA A 243 -1.52 -5.68 0.65
CA ALA A 243 -2.27 -5.29 1.83
C ALA A 243 -1.37 -5.31 3.08
N PHE A 244 -0.58 -6.36 3.29
CA PHE A 244 0.34 -6.47 4.42
C PHE A 244 1.59 -5.59 4.32
N GLU A 245 1.71 -4.78 3.27
CA GLU A 245 2.89 -3.94 3.05
C GLU A 245 2.85 -2.69 3.93
N GLY A 246 3.36 -2.84 5.16
CA GLY A 246 3.61 -1.76 6.10
C GLY A 246 5.08 -1.53 6.42
N ILE A 247 6.00 -2.27 5.78
CA ILE A 247 7.40 -2.32 6.24
C ILE A 247 8.12 -0.97 6.11
N GLY A 248 7.74 -0.15 5.13
CA GLY A 248 8.30 1.19 4.91
C GLY A 248 8.02 2.17 6.05
N VAL A 249 6.95 1.97 6.84
CA VAL A 249 6.60 2.85 7.96
C VAL A 249 7.12 2.34 9.31
N VAL A 250 7.56 1.08 9.40
CA VAL A 250 8.00 0.43 10.64
C VAL A 250 9.15 1.19 11.30
N LEU A 251 10.28 1.37 10.59
CA LEU A 251 11.45 2.04 11.16
C LEU A 251 11.20 3.53 11.44
N PRO A 252 10.56 4.32 10.54
CA PRO A 252 10.21 5.70 10.85
C PRO A 252 9.31 5.86 12.08
N LEU A 253 8.40 4.92 12.33
CA LEU A 253 7.53 4.93 13.51
C LEU A 253 8.30 4.59 14.78
N GLU A 254 9.11 3.53 14.75
CA GLU A 254 9.98 3.15 15.86
C GLU A 254 10.93 4.30 16.26
N ASN A 255 11.59 4.91 15.27
CA ASN A 255 12.54 6.01 15.47
C ASN A 255 11.90 7.25 16.12
N LYS A 256 10.56 7.38 16.11
CA LYS A 256 9.82 8.52 16.68
C LYS A 256 9.16 8.20 18.02
N MET A 257 9.25 6.96 18.51
CA MET A 257 8.68 6.57 19.80
C MET A 257 9.44 7.12 20.99
N GLN A 258 8.72 7.40 22.08
CA GLN A 258 9.34 7.73 23.39
C GLN A 258 10.27 6.62 23.90
N ARG A 259 9.87 5.37 23.68
CA ARG A 259 10.62 4.17 24.07
C ARG A 259 10.66 3.19 22.90
N PRO A 260 11.64 3.31 21.98
CA PRO A 260 11.77 2.43 20.82
C PRO A 260 11.84 0.95 21.18
N GLN A 261 12.40 0.62 22.36
CA GLN A 261 12.45 -0.75 22.90
C GLN A 261 11.07 -1.42 23.07
N SER A 262 10.01 -0.62 23.24
CA SER A 262 8.62 -1.08 23.35
C SER A 262 7.88 -1.15 22.01
N PHE A 263 8.56 -0.93 20.89
CA PHE A 263 7.95 -0.97 19.56
C PHE A 263 7.50 -2.39 19.17
N ILE A 264 8.24 -3.44 19.55
CA ILE A 264 7.87 -4.82 19.20
C ILE A 264 6.48 -5.23 19.72
N PRO A 265 6.11 -4.98 20.99
CA PRO A 265 4.72 -5.18 21.44
C PRO A 265 3.68 -4.37 20.64
N VAL A 266 3.98 -3.11 20.28
CA VAL A 266 3.08 -2.29 19.42
C VAL A 266 2.90 -2.95 18.06
N LEU A 267 3.98 -3.45 17.47
CA LEU A 267 3.99 -4.13 16.18
C LEU A 267 3.11 -5.38 16.21
N TYR A 268 3.28 -6.24 17.22
CA TYR A 268 2.47 -7.47 17.37
C TYR A 268 0.98 -7.15 17.55
N LEU A 269 0.65 -6.20 18.42
CA LEU A 269 -0.74 -5.80 18.65
C LEU A 269 -1.36 -5.18 17.38
N GLY A 270 -0.67 -4.23 16.74
CA GLY A 270 -1.16 -3.53 15.57
C GLY A 270 -1.34 -4.45 14.37
N MET A 271 -0.31 -5.25 14.04
CA MET A 271 -0.40 -6.18 12.91
C MET A 271 -1.34 -7.36 13.20
N GLY A 272 -1.53 -7.75 14.47
CA GLY A 272 -2.56 -8.71 14.87
C GLY A 272 -3.97 -8.19 14.56
N ILE A 273 -4.26 -6.94 14.91
CA ILE A 273 -5.53 -6.27 14.58
C ILE A 273 -5.70 -6.17 13.06
N VAL A 274 -4.65 -5.75 12.33
CA VAL A 274 -4.67 -5.68 10.85
C VAL A 274 -4.98 -7.05 10.24
N THR A 275 -4.29 -8.10 10.68
CA THR A 275 -4.49 -9.48 10.19
C THR A 275 -5.91 -9.96 10.45
N PHE A 276 -6.45 -9.74 11.66
CA PHE A 276 -7.83 -10.07 11.97
C PHE A 276 -8.81 -9.34 11.05
N LEU A 277 -8.61 -8.02 10.87
CA LEU A 277 -9.46 -7.18 10.05
C LEU A 277 -9.41 -7.59 8.56
N TYR A 278 -8.25 -8.04 8.08
CA TYR A 278 -8.04 -8.52 6.71
C TYR A 278 -8.74 -9.84 6.45
N ILE A 279 -8.57 -10.80 7.37
CA ILE A 279 -9.23 -12.11 7.28
C ILE A 279 -10.75 -11.95 7.35
N SER A 280 -11.24 -11.20 8.33
CA SER A 280 -12.68 -11.00 8.52
C SER A 280 -13.31 -10.27 7.34
N LEU A 281 -12.79 -9.12 6.91
CA LEU A 281 -13.35 -8.39 5.75
C LEU A 281 -13.25 -9.22 4.47
N GLY A 282 -12.10 -9.86 4.22
CA GLY A 282 -11.90 -10.69 3.03
C GLY A 282 -12.91 -11.84 2.95
N THR A 283 -13.11 -12.55 4.06
CA THR A 283 -14.05 -13.68 4.13
C THR A 283 -15.49 -13.22 4.04
N ILE A 284 -15.91 -12.26 4.88
CA ILE A 284 -17.29 -11.76 4.92
C ILE A 284 -17.67 -11.11 3.60
N GLY A 285 -16.77 -10.32 3.00
CA GLY A 285 -16.99 -9.71 1.70
C GLY A 285 -17.18 -10.75 0.59
N TYR A 286 -16.37 -11.82 0.57
CA TYR A 286 -16.56 -12.90 -0.41
C TYR A 286 -17.88 -13.66 -0.18
N MET A 287 -18.25 -13.92 1.08
CA MET A 287 -19.53 -14.56 1.42
C MET A 287 -20.74 -13.71 1.03
N CYS A 288 -20.65 -12.38 1.14
CA CYS A 288 -21.74 -11.48 0.79
C CYS A 288 -21.93 -11.33 -0.73
N PHE A 289 -20.84 -11.17 -1.49
CA PHE A 289 -20.91 -10.80 -2.91
C PHE A 289 -20.60 -11.94 -3.89
N GLY A 290 -20.02 -13.05 -3.41
CA GLY A 290 -19.74 -14.24 -4.20
C GLY A 290 -18.93 -13.95 -5.46
N GLU A 291 -19.38 -14.46 -6.60
CA GLU A 291 -18.71 -14.29 -7.89
C GLU A 291 -18.76 -12.85 -8.43
N HIS A 292 -19.70 -12.02 -7.96
CA HIS A 292 -19.89 -10.66 -8.47
C HIS A 292 -18.99 -9.61 -7.80
N ILE A 293 -18.15 -9.99 -6.85
CA ILE A 293 -17.20 -9.07 -6.20
C ILE A 293 -16.27 -8.41 -7.24
N GLY A 294 -16.23 -7.08 -7.22
CA GLY A 294 -15.37 -6.25 -8.06
C GLY A 294 -13.98 -6.02 -7.46
N GLY A 295 -13.19 -5.15 -8.10
CA GLY A 295 -11.80 -4.85 -7.68
C GLY A 295 -11.67 -4.28 -6.26
N SER A 296 -12.74 -3.66 -5.75
CA SER A 296 -12.87 -3.31 -4.34
C SER A 296 -14.30 -3.51 -3.86
N ILE A 297 -14.47 -3.87 -2.59
CA ILE A 297 -15.79 -4.09 -1.97
C ILE A 297 -16.71 -2.87 -2.06
N THR A 298 -16.14 -1.66 -2.11
CA THR A 298 -16.92 -0.43 -2.27
C THR A 298 -17.71 -0.40 -3.58
N LEU A 299 -17.16 -0.98 -4.65
CA LEU A 299 -17.79 -0.99 -5.97
C LEU A 299 -19.02 -1.90 -6.04
N ASN A 300 -19.22 -2.75 -5.04
CA ASN A 300 -20.36 -3.66 -4.93
C ASN A 300 -21.47 -3.14 -4.01
N LEU A 301 -21.26 -2.00 -3.34
CA LEU A 301 -22.28 -1.43 -2.46
C LEU A 301 -23.50 -0.94 -3.27
N PRO A 302 -24.72 -1.07 -2.72
CA PRO A 302 -25.94 -0.72 -3.42
C PRO A 302 -26.09 0.79 -3.62
N ASN A 303 -26.88 1.15 -4.62
CA ASN A 303 -27.04 2.54 -5.07
C ASN A 303 -28.03 3.36 -4.20
N CYS A 304 -27.90 3.32 -2.88
CA CYS A 304 -28.66 4.21 -1.98
C CYS A 304 -27.79 5.33 -1.40
N TRP A 305 -28.40 6.45 -1.01
CA TRP A 305 -27.69 7.64 -0.52
C TRP A 305 -26.68 7.35 0.60
N MET A 306 -26.99 6.42 1.51
CA MET A 306 -26.09 6.02 2.59
C MET A 306 -24.77 5.44 2.05
N TYR A 307 -24.83 4.50 1.11
CA TYR A 307 -23.62 3.86 0.59
C TYR A 307 -22.93 4.68 -0.50
N GLN A 308 -23.65 5.59 -1.18
CA GLN A 308 -22.99 6.63 -1.98
C GLN A 308 -22.17 7.57 -1.11
N ALA A 309 -22.69 7.95 0.07
CA ALA A 309 -21.92 8.69 1.05
C ALA A 309 -20.71 7.88 1.54
N VAL A 310 -20.84 6.57 1.76
CA VAL A 310 -19.69 5.69 2.08
C VAL A 310 -18.61 5.75 1.00
N LYS A 311 -18.98 5.63 -0.29
CA LYS A 311 -18.04 5.75 -1.42
C LYS A 311 -17.33 7.11 -1.41
N LEU A 312 -18.06 8.20 -1.22
CA LEU A 312 -17.51 9.56 -1.19
C LEU A 312 -16.59 9.81 0.00
N LEU A 313 -17.00 9.42 1.21
CA LEU A 313 -16.24 9.60 2.44
C LEU A 313 -14.94 8.78 2.44
N TYR A 314 -14.99 7.54 1.96
CA TYR A 314 -13.79 6.71 1.80
C TYR A 314 -12.87 7.28 0.72
N SER A 315 -13.42 7.73 -0.41
CA SER A 315 -12.66 8.38 -1.49
C SER A 315 -11.96 9.65 -1.01
N PHE A 316 -12.63 10.50 -0.22
CA PHE A 316 -12.00 11.65 0.40
C PHE A 316 -10.81 11.26 1.29
N GLY A 317 -10.96 10.18 2.06
CA GLY A 317 -9.86 9.68 2.88
C GLY A 317 -8.66 9.19 2.07
N ILE A 318 -8.90 8.49 0.96
CA ILE A 318 -7.85 8.06 0.02
C ILE A 318 -7.19 9.26 -0.67
N PHE A 319 -7.96 10.29 -1.05
CA PHE A 319 -7.43 11.52 -1.62
C PHE A 319 -6.41 12.18 -0.69
N ILE A 320 -6.69 12.28 0.63
CA ILE A 320 -5.74 12.81 1.61
C ILE A 320 -4.56 11.85 1.83
N THR A 321 -4.81 10.54 1.84
CA THR A 321 -3.77 9.51 2.01
C THR A 321 -2.76 9.51 0.87
N PHE A 322 -3.17 9.91 -0.35
CA PHE A 322 -2.27 10.07 -1.49
C PHE A 322 -1.05 10.94 -1.17
N ALA A 323 -1.26 12.10 -0.54
CA ALA A 323 -0.16 13.00 -0.20
C ALA A 323 0.80 12.40 0.83
N LEU A 324 0.27 11.60 1.76
CA LEU A 324 1.08 10.91 2.77
C LEU A 324 1.96 9.83 2.15
N GLN A 325 1.41 9.05 1.21
CA GLN A 325 2.16 7.99 0.54
C GLN A 325 3.18 8.58 -0.44
N PHE A 326 2.81 9.66 -1.15
CA PHE A 326 3.71 10.38 -2.04
C PHE A 326 4.90 11.03 -1.32
N TYR A 327 4.74 11.38 -0.03
CA TYR A 327 5.82 12.00 0.74
C TYR A 327 7.08 11.13 0.81
N VAL A 328 6.94 9.81 0.91
CA VAL A 328 8.08 8.87 1.00
C VAL A 328 8.98 8.92 -0.24
N PRO A 329 8.50 8.69 -1.48
CA PRO A 329 9.34 8.78 -2.67
C PRO A 329 9.85 10.22 -2.90
N ALA A 330 9.08 11.24 -2.53
CA ALA A 330 9.53 12.63 -2.61
C ALA A 330 10.77 12.91 -1.74
N GLU A 331 10.78 12.46 -0.48
CA GLU A 331 11.92 12.59 0.43
C GLU A 331 13.15 11.78 -0.03
N ILE A 332 12.96 10.69 -0.76
CA ILE A 332 14.06 9.87 -1.29
C ILE A 332 14.63 10.48 -2.58
N LEU A 333 13.78 10.95 -3.51
CA LEU A 333 14.19 11.39 -4.85
C LEU A 333 14.59 12.86 -4.94
N ILE A 334 13.89 13.75 -4.24
CA ILE A 334 14.01 15.19 -4.46
C ILE A 334 15.31 15.77 -3.86
N PRO A 335 15.70 15.49 -2.60
CA PRO A 335 16.88 16.12 -2.00
C PRO A 335 18.20 15.92 -2.76
N PRO A 336 18.52 14.72 -3.31
CA PRO A 336 19.71 14.52 -4.13
C PRO A 336 19.74 15.38 -5.40
N VAL A 337 18.57 15.65 -5.99
CA VAL A 337 18.46 16.51 -7.18
C VAL A 337 18.64 17.97 -6.79
N LEU A 338 17.95 18.43 -5.73
CA LEU A 338 18.05 19.81 -5.24
C LEU A 338 19.48 20.16 -4.81
N ALA A 339 20.23 19.22 -4.25
CA ALA A 339 21.63 19.42 -3.87
C ALA A 339 22.55 19.81 -5.04
N ARG A 340 22.13 19.56 -6.30
CA ARG A 340 22.88 19.91 -7.52
C ARG A 340 22.35 21.17 -8.20
N VAL A 341 21.26 21.76 -7.70
CA VAL A 341 20.57 22.90 -8.30
C VAL A 341 20.93 24.18 -7.56
N SER A 342 21.02 25.30 -8.28
CA SER A 342 21.25 26.60 -7.66
C SER A 342 20.08 27.02 -6.76
N GLN A 343 20.37 27.72 -5.66
CA GLN A 343 19.38 28.12 -4.66
C GLN A 343 18.19 28.95 -5.21
N ARG A 344 18.37 29.65 -6.34
CA ARG A 344 17.30 30.42 -6.99
C ARG A 344 16.20 29.52 -7.58
N TRP A 345 16.58 28.34 -8.09
CA TRP A 345 15.68 27.42 -8.79
C TRP A 345 15.18 26.27 -7.90
N GLU A 346 15.69 26.16 -6.66
CA GLU A 346 15.42 25.05 -5.74
C GLU A 346 13.91 24.80 -5.55
N LYS A 347 13.13 25.85 -5.25
CA LYS A 347 11.66 25.73 -5.08
C LYS A 347 10.94 25.33 -6.38
N ALA A 348 11.34 25.92 -7.50
CA ALA A 348 10.70 25.63 -8.79
C ALA A 348 10.98 24.18 -9.22
N VAL A 349 12.21 23.69 -9.01
CA VAL A 349 12.58 22.30 -9.30
C VAL A 349 11.90 21.32 -8.35
N ASP A 350 11.77 21.63 -7.05
CA ASP A 350 11.01 20.80 -6.11
C ASP A 350 9.56 20.61 -6.58
N LEU A 351 8.85 21.70 -6.87
CA LEU A 351 7.46 21.66 -7.33
C LEU A 351 7.32 20.96 -8.69
N LEU A 352 8.26 21.20 -9.62
CA LEU A 352 8.26 20.55 -10.93
C LEU A 352 8.45 19.04 -10.79
N LEU A 353 9.41 18.58 -9.98
CA LEU A 353 9.66 17.16 -9.75
C LEU A 353 8.44 16.49 -9.12
N ARG A 354 7.80 17.15 -8.14
CA ARG A 354 6.54 16.68 -7.54
C ARG A 354 5.45 16.51 -8.59
N ALA A 355 5.22 17.52 -9.42
CA ALA A 355 4.21 17.46 -10.48
C ALA A 355 4.51 16.34 -11.48
N VAL A 356 5.76 16.21 -11.94
CA VAL A 356 6.19 15.16 -12.88
C VAL A 356 5.94 13.76 -12.31
N LEU A 357 6.25 13.52 -11.03
CA LEU A 357 6.00 12.23 -10.39
C LEU A 357 4.49 11.91 -10.25
N VAL A 358 3.66 12.92 -9.97
CA VAL A 358 2.19 12.73 -9.93
C VAL A 358 1.62 12.48 -11.33
N ILE A 359 2.11 13.19 -12.35
CA ILE A 359 1.72 12.94 -13.76
C ILE A 359 2.14 11.53 -14.18
N PHE A 360 3.34 11.08 -13.79
CA PHE A 360 3.82 9.74 -14.06
C PHE A 360 2.93 8.66 -13.45
N THR A 361 2.51 8.83 -12.19
CA THR A 361 1.59 7.85 -11.54
C THR A 361 0.20 7.85 -12.17
N CYS A 362 -0.31 9.02 -12.59
CA CYS A 362 -1.56 9.12 -13.34
C CYS A 362 -1.47 8.41 -14.70
N ALA A 363 -0.36 8.59 -15.43
CA ALA A 363 -0.15 7.92 -16.72
C ALA A 363 -0.12 6.39 -16.59
N LEU A 364 0.51 5.86 -15.53
CA LEU A 364 0.48 4.43 -15.23
C LEU A 364 -0.92 3.93 -14.87
N ALA A 365 -1.70 4.70 -14.10
CA ALA A 365 -3.08 4.37 -13.77
C ALA A 365 -3.99 4.34 -15.02
N ILE A 366 -3.78 5.26 -15.96
CA ILE A 366 -4.52 5.28 -17.25
C ILE A 366 -4.16 4.07 -18.13
N LEU A 367 -2.90 3.63 -18.10
CA LEU A 367 -2.43 2.47 -18.87
C LEU A 367 -3.08 1.17 -18.39
N ILE A 368 -3.30 1.03 -17.08
CA ILE A 368 -3.89 -0.18 -16.46
C ILE A 368 -5.05 0.26 -15.55
N PRO A 369 -6.23 0.59 -16.10
CA PRO A 369 -7.38 1.08 -15.32
C PRO A 369 -8.15 -0.07 -14.66
N GLU A 370 -7.45 -1.07 -14.12
CA GLU A 370 -8.00 -2.27 -13.49
C GLU A 370 -7.47 -2.35 -12.06
N LEU A 371 -8.30 -1.97 -11.09
CA LEU A 371 -7.88 -1.79 -9.70
C LEU A 371 -7.25 -3.05 -9.11
N ASP A 372 -7.86 -4.21 -9.35
CA ASP A 372 -7.41 -5.52 -8.86
C ASP A 372 -6.04 -5.91 -9.42
N LEU A 373 -5.84 -5.69 -10.72
CA LEU A 373 -4.60 -6.04 -11.40
C LEU A 373 -3.45 -5.13 -11.00
N VAL A 374 -3.69 -3.82 -10.84
CA VAL A 374 -2.65 -2.88 -10.37
C VAL A 374 -2.24 -3.20 -8.93
N ILE A 375 -3.21 -3.47 -8.05
CA ILE A 375 -2.94 -3.87 -6.65
C ILE A 375 -2.07 -5.14 -6.64
N SER A 376 -2.46 -6.16 -7.40
CA SER A 376 -1.73 -7.43 -7.46
C SER A 376 -0.33 -7.29 -8.06
N LEU A 377 -0.18 -6.48 -9.12
CA LEU A 377 1.10 -6.22 -9.77
C LEU A 377 2.08 -5.50 -8.84
N VAL A 378 1.63 -4.44 -8.16
CA VAL A 378 2.49 -3.70 -7.21
C VAL A 378 2.89 -4.62 -6.04
N GLY A 379 1.95 -5.41 -5.52
CA GLY A 379 2.24 -6.34 -4.42
C GLY A 379 3.21 -7.46 -4.78
N SER A 380 3.02 -8.08 -5.96
CA SER A 380 3.89 -9.15 -6.44
C SER A 380 5.28 -8.64 -6.84
N VAL A 381 5.38 -7.47 -7.48
CA VAL A 381 6.67 -6.91 -7.90
C VAL A 381 7.43 -6.30 -6.74
N SER A 382 6.93 -5.21 -6.16
CA SER A 382 7.78 -4.37 -5.31
C SER A 382 7.63 -4.70 -3.83
N SER A 383 6.40 -4.94 -3.36
CA SER A 383 6.13 -5.30 -1.96
C SER A 383 6.71 -6.67 -1.59
N SER A 384 6.72 -7.65 -2.51
CA SER A 384 7.31 -8.97 -2.24
C SER A 384 8.81 -8.88 -1.94
N PHE A 385 9.55 -8.01 -2.65
CA PHE A 385 10.96 -7.78 -2.35
C PHE A 385 11.16 -7.11 -0.98
N LEU A 386 10.41 -6.06 -0.70
CA LEU A 386 10.53 -5.29 0.53
C LEU A 386 10.08 -6.05 1.77
N ALA A 387 8.98 -6.80 1.69
CA ALA A 387 8.35 -7.49 2.80
C ALA A 387 8.93 -8.88 3.05
N LEU A 388 9.28 -9.63 2.00
CA LEU A 388 9.61 -11.06 2.12
C LEU A 388 11.04 -11.43 1.73
N ILE A 389 11.69 -10.66 0.85
CA ILE A 389 13.03 -11.03 0.36
C ILE A 389 14.12 -10.29 1.13
N PHE A 390 14.05 -8.96 1.22
CA PHE A 390 15.10 -8.17 1.86
C PHE A 390 15.24 -8.41 3.36
N PRO A 391 14.18 -8.53 4.18
CA PRO A 391 14.36 -8.71 5.62
C PRO A 391 15.04 -10.04 6.01
N PRO A 392 14.68 -11.19 5.43
CA PRO A 392 15.38 -12.44 5.73
C PRO A 392 16.84 -12.45 5.27
N ILE A 393 17.13 -11.90 4.08
CA ILE A 393 18.51 -11.74 3.59
C ILE A 393 19.30 -10.83 4.53
N LEU A 394 18.71 -9.70 4.93
CA LEU A 394 19.31 -8.76 5.87
C LEU A 394 19.66 -9.43 7.20
N GLN A 395 18.81 -10.30 7.73
CA GLN A 395 19.10 -11.03 8.96
C GLN A 395 20.32 -11.94 8.81
N ILE A 396 20.40 -12.65 7.69
CA ILE A 396 21.54 -13.53 7.38
C ILE A 396 22.83 -12.70 7.31
N LEU A 397 22.80 -11.57 6.61
CA LEU A 397 23.95 -10.68 6.47
C LEU A 397 24.38 -10.04 7.80
N THR A 398 23.41 -9.59 8.59
CA THR A 398 23.67 -8.86 9.83
C THR A 398 24.30 -9.74 10.89
N PHE A 399 23.80 -10.98 11.05
CA PHE A 399 24.20 -11.91 12.12
C PHE A 399 25.15 -13.03 11.63
N HIS A 400 25.68 -12.93 10.41
CA HIS A 400 26.57 -13.95 9.84
C HIS A 400 27.79 -14.25 10.74
N THR A 401 28.35 -13.22 11.38
CA THR A 401 29.55 -13.34 12.23
C THR A 401 29.26 -13.84 13.64
N GLU A 402 28.00 -13.87 14.07
CA GLU A 402 27.58 -14.19 15.44
C GLU A 402 27.05 -15.63 15.58
N GLY A 403 27.10 -16.43 14.50
CA GLY A 403 26.68 -17.83 14.51
C GLY A 403 25.15 -17.97 14.50
N LEU A 404 24.54 -17.76 13.34
CA LEU A 404 23.11 -18.01 13.15
C LEU A 404 22.78 -19.50 13.28
N SER A 405 21.74 -19.82 14.04
CA SER A 405 21.19 -21.17 14.09
C SER A 405 20.77 -21.62 12.68
N PRO A 406 21.11 -22.86 12.25
CA PRO A 406 20.71 -23.40 10.96
C PRO A 406 19.20 -23.30 10.70
N LEU A 407 18.38 -23.43 11.74
CA LEU A 407 16.92 -23.30 11.66
C LEU A 407 16.48 -21.91 11.20
N VAL A 408 17.12 -20.85 11.71
CA VAL A 408 16.81 -19.46 11.35
C VAL A 408 17.20 -19.20 9.90
N THR A 409 18.35 -19.72 9.47
CA THR A 409 18.81 -19.62 8.08
C THR A 409 17.86 -20.33 7.12
N VAL A 410 17.47 -21.58 7.42
CA VAL A 410 16.52 -22.35 6.60
C VAL A 410 15.18 -21.63 6.51
N ARG A 411 14.63 -21.16 7.64
CA ARG A 411 13.38 -20.38 7.66
C ARG A 411 13.47 -19.14 6.78
N ASN A 412 14.58 -18.40 6.86
CA ASN A 412 14.78 -17.19 6.08
C ASN A 412 14.88 -17.47 4.58
N ILE A 413 15.59 -18.54 4.19
CA ILE A 413 15.67 -19.00 2.81
C ILE A 413 14.28 -19.38 2.29
N ILE A 414 13.50 -20.13 3.06
CA ILE A 414 12.13 -20.51 2.68
C ILE A 414 11.26 -19.29 2.42
N ILE A 415 11.27 -18.30 3.33
CA ILE A 415 10.48 -17.07 3.17
C ILE A 415 10.91 -16.30 1.92
N SER A 416 12.21 -16.13 1.69
CA SER A 416 12.71 -15.45 0.50
C SER A 416 12.38 -16.18 -0.80
N VAL A 417 12.42 -17.52 -0.80
CA VAL A 417 12.03 -18.34 -1.95
C VAL A 417 10.54 -18.20 -2.23
N ILE A 418 9.68 -18.23 -1.21
CA ILE A 418 8.23 -17.99 -1.36
C ILE A 418 7.99 -16.60 -1.95
N GLY A 419 8.67 -15.57 -1.42
CA GLY A 419 8.59 -14.21 -1.95
C GLY A 419 9.02 -14.12 -3.42
N PHE A 420 10.09 -14.82 -3.80
CA PHE A 420 10.60 -14.83 -5.17
C PHE A 420 9.69 -15.59 -6.14
N ILE A 421 9.15 -16.74 -5.74
CA ILE A 421 8.17 -17.49 -6.53
C ILE A 421 6.92 -16.63 -6.72
N GLY A 422 6.40 -16.05 -5.64
CA GLY A 422 5.23 -15.19 -5.67
C GLY A 422 5.42 -13.95 -6.54
N PHE A 423 6.63 -13.37 -6.53
CA PHE A 423 7.04 -12.33 -7.48
C PHE A 423 6.92 -12.80 -8.93
N LEU A 424 7.57 -13.91 -9.30
CA LEU A 424 7.57 -14.40 -10.68
C LEU A 424 6.17 -14.76 -11.15
N THR A 425 5.44 -15.57 -10.37
CA THR A 425 4.11 -16.05 -10.75
C THR A 425 3.07 -14.93 -10.73
N GLY A 426 3.13 -14.06 -9.71
CA GLY A 426 2.19 -12.94 -9.56
C GLY A 426 2.36 -11.91 -10.67
N THR A 427 3.61 -11.54 -10.98
CA THR A 427 3.93 -10.62 -12.08
C THR A 427 3.48 -11.20 -13.42
N TYR A 428 3.79 -12.48 -13.68
CA TYR A 428 3.41 -13.13 -14.93
C TYR A 428 1.89 -13.16 -15.13
N ILE A 429 1.13 -13.60 -14.11
CA ILE A 429 -0.33 -13.70 -14.22
C ILE A 429 -0.97 -12.33 -14.28
N ALA A 430 -0.53 -11.35 -13.49
CA ALA A 430 -1.05 -9.99 -13.57
C ALA A 430 -0.84 -9.39 -14.96
N ILE A 431 0.35 -9.51 -15.55
CA ILE A 431 0.62 -9.02 -16.91
C ILE A 431 -0.22 -9.78 -17.95
N ALA A 432 -0.31 -11.11 -17.84
CA ALA A 432 -1.12 -11.91 -18.76
C ALA A 432 -2.60 -11.49 -18.73
N GLU A 433 -3.17 -11.24 -17.55
CA GLU A 433 -4.54 -10.75 -17.43
C GLU A 433 -4.71 -9.32 -17.95
N ILE A 434 -3.74 -8.43 -17.71
CA ILE A 434 -3.76 -7.07 -18.26
C ILE A 434 -3.81 -7.12 -19.79
N VAL A 435 -2.96 -7.92 -20.41
CA VAL A 435 -2.91 -8.08 -21.88
C VAL A 435 -4.22 -8.68 -22.40
N ALA A 436 -4.74 -9.72 -21.74
CA ALA A 436 -5.99 -10.36 -22.13
C ALA A 436 -7.19 -9.40 -22.05
N ARG A 437 -7.38 -8.69 -20.92
CA ARG A 437 -8.49 -7.74 -20.75
C ARG A 437 -8.39 -6.55 -21.71
N ASN A 438 -7.19 -6.05 -21.98
CA ASN A 438 -6.98 -4.98 -22.96
C ASN A 438 -7.25 -5.44 -24.41
N GLY A 439 -6.94 -6.69 -24.74
CA GLY A 439 -7.29 -7.30 -26.03
C GLY A 439 -8.80 -7.33 -26.26
N LEU A 440 -9.55 -7.86 -25.27
CA LEU A 440 -11.01 -7.94 -25.32
C LEU A 440 -11.67 -6.57 -25.49
N LYS A 441 -11.25 -5.56 -24.70
CA LYS A 441 -11.76 -4.19 -24.83
C LYS A 441 -11.54 -3.60 -26.22
N ARG A 442 -10.42 -3.94 -26.86
CA ARG A 442 -10.10 -3.47 -28.22
C ARG A 442 -10.99 -4.14 -29.26
N GLU A 443 -11.27 -5.43 -29.11
CA GLU A 443 -12.20 -6.16 -29.98
C GLU A 443 -13.64 -5.65 -29.85
N GLU A 444 -14.12 -5.42 -28.62
CA GLU A 444 -15.44 -4.85 -28.36
C GLU A 444 -15.59 -3.45 -28.97
N ALA A 445 -14.58 -2.58 -28.80
CA ALA A 445 -14.56 -1.27 -29.42
C ALA A 445 -14.62 -1.39 -30.95
N PHE A 446 -13.81 -2.26 -31.55
CA PHE A 446 -13.78 -2.46 -33.00
C PHE A 446 -15.11 -3.00 -33.55
N SER A 447 -15.74 -3.93 -32.83
CA SER A 447 -17.07 -4.45 -33.18
C SER A 447 -18.14 -3.37 -33.11
N SER A 448 -18.10 -2.51 -32.09
CA SER A 448 -19.02 -1.36 -31.94
C SER A 448 -18.91 -0.38 -33.12
N TYR A 449 -17.69 -0.14 -33.63
CA TYR A 449 -17.45 0.71 -34.80
C TYR A 449 -17.87 0.07 -36.13
N MET A 450 -17.99 -1.26 -36.21
CA MET A 450 -18.47 -1.94 -37.42
C MET A 450 -20.00 -2.12 -37.44
N VAL A 451 -20.66 -1.99 -36.30
CA VAL A 451 -22.14 -2.06 -36.17
C VAL A 451 -22.80 -0.69 -36.37
N GLN A 452 -22.06 0.41 -36.24
CA GLN A 452 -22.45 1.76 -36.67
C GLN A 452 -22.09 2.00 -38.13
#